data_AF-A0A6A3DQM4-F1
#
_entry.id   AF-A0A6A3DQM4-F1
#
_cell.length_a   1.000
_cell.length_b   1.000
_cell.length_c   1.000
_cell.angle_alpha   90.00
_cell.angle_beta   90.00
_cell.angle_gamma   90.00
#
_symmetry.space_group_name_H-M   'P 1'
#
loop_
_entity.id
_entity.type
_entity.pdbx_description
1 polymer ?
#
loop_
_entity_poly.entity_id
_entity_poly.type
_entity_poly.pdbx_seq_one_letter_code
_entity_poly.pdbx_strand_id
1 'polypeptide(L)'
;MKYSYSYSSGTFVADVSYDLFTSSTATGKNEYEIMIWLAAYGGAGPISSTGKAIATVTVGTNSFKLYKGPNGSTTVFSFVATKTITNFSADLQKFLSYLIKNQGLPSTQYLITLEAGTEPFVGTNAKMAVSSFSAAVN
;
A
#
# COMPACT_ATOMS: atom_id res chain seq x y z
N MET A 1 11.14 5.17 4.07
CA MET A 1 10.02 4.93 4.99
C MET A 1 10.33 3.78 5.93
N LYS A 2 9.88 3.85 7.18
CA LYS A 2 9.98 2.81 8.21
C LYS A 2 8.63 2.66 8.90
N TYR A 3 8.25 1.42 9.22
CA TYR A 3 7.01 1.14 9.93
C TYR A 3 7.13 -0.17 10.71
N SER A 4 7.00 -0.07 12.04
CA SER A 4 7.04 -1.19 12.97
C SER A 4 5.75 -1.22 13.76
N TYR A 5 5.04 -2.34 13.73
CA TYR A 5 3.77 -2.48 14.41
C TYR A 5 3.59 -3.91 14.96
N SER A 6 2.64 -4.05 15.88
CA SER A 6 2.09 -5.33 16.28
C SER A 6 0.57 -5.31 16.13
N TYR A 7 -0.02 -6.49 15.99
CA TYR A 7 -1.46 -6.69 15.96
C TYR A 7 -1.82 -7.76 16.98
N SER A 8 -2.87 -7.55 17.76
CA SER A 8 -3.41 -8.54 18.68
C SER A 8 -3.68 -9.87 17.96
N SER A 9 -3.43 -10.98 18.63
CA SER A 9 -3.91 -12.29 18.17
C SER A 9 -5.44 -12.33 18.15
N GLY A 10 -6.03 -12.95 17.14
CA GLY A 10 -7.49 -13.13 17.06
C GLY A 10 -7.96 -13.38 15.63
N THR A 11 -9.27 -13.48 15.46
CA THR A 11 -9.93 -13.62 14.16
C THR A 11 -10.48 -12.27 13.74
N PHE A 12 -9.83 -11.63 12.77
CA PHE A 12 -10.25 -10.38 12.15
C PHE A 12 -9.79 -10.34 10.70
N VAL A 13 -10.39 -9.45 9.92
CA VAL A 13 -10.08 -9.18 8.52
C VAL A 13 -9.66 -7.72 8.43
N ALA A 14 -8.39 -7.48 8.11
CA ALA A 14 -7.82 -6.14 8.00
C ALA A 14 -6.53 -6.18 7.17
N ASP A 15 -6.15 -5.08 6.54
CA ASP A 15 -4.77 -4.89 6.08
C ASP A 15 -3.96 -4.03 7.04
N VAL A 16 -2.66 -3.96 6.79
CA VAL A 16 -1.79 -2.89 7.29
C VAL A 16 -1.01 -2.35 6.12
N SER A 17 -1.14 -1.06 5.86
CA SER A 17 -0.71 -0.48 4.59
C SER A 17 -0.14 0.92 4.73
N TYR A 18 0.75 1.28 3.81
CA TYR A 18 0.91 2.66 3.40
C TYR A 18 -0.14 2.98 2.34
N ASP A 19 -0.65 4.20 2.35
CA ASP A 19 -1.58 4.69 1.33
C ASP A 19 -1.12 6.05 0.80
N LEU A 20 -1.08 6.19 -0.51
CA LEU A 20 -0.49 7.33 -1.20
C LEU A 20 -1.41 7.77 -2.32
N PHE A 21 -1.61 9.08 -2.43
CA PHE A 21 -2.39 9.65 -3.52
C PHE A 21 -1.55 10.59 -4.36
N THR A 22 -1.75 10.51 -5.68
CA THR A 22 -1.11 11.42 -6.63
C THR A 22 -2.13 12.14 -7.51
N SER A 23 -1.72 13.31 -8.00
CA SER A 23 -2.52 14.12 -8.91
C SER A 23 -1.64 14.85 -9.93
N SER A 24 -2.23 15.26 -11.06
CA SER A 24 -1.54 16.08 -12.05
C SER A 24 -1.20 17.50 -11.55
N THR A 25 -1.82 17.95 -10.46
CA THR A 25 -1.53 19.24 -9.80
C THR A 25 -1.44 19.07 -8.29
N ALA A 26 -0.69 19.95 -7.61
CA ALA A 26 -0.48 19.87 -6.16
C ALA A 26 -1.77 20.01 -5.31
N THR A 27 -2.84 20.58 -5.88
CA THR A 27 -4.15 20.77 -5.22
C THR A 27 -5.27 20.05 -5.96
N GLY A 28 -4.92 19.13 -6.87
CA GLY A 28 -5.88 18.40 -7.67
C GLY A 28 -6.56 17.29 -6.90
N LYS A 29 -7.53 16.65 -7.55
CA LYS A 29 -8.16 15.43 -7.02
C LYS A 29 -7.26 14.23 -7.23
N ASN A 30 -7.48 13.18 -6.45
CA ASN A 30 -6.79 11.90 -6.58
C ASN A 30 -7.02 11.33 -7.99
N GLU A 31 -5.94 11.06 -8.71
CA GLU A 31 -5.94 10.38 -10.01
C GLU A 31 -5.43 8.94 -9.86
N TYR A 32 -4.40 8.78 -9.02
CA TYR A 32 -3.85 7.48 -8.67
C TYR A 32 -3.77 7.32 -7.16
N GLU A 33 -3.98 6.09 -6.73
CA GLU A 33 -3.79 5.62 -5.37
C GLU A 33 -2.77 4.48 -5.41
N ILE A 34 -1.77 4.53 -4.54
CA ILE A 34 -0.69 3.55 -4.48
C ILE A 34 -0.60 3.03 -3.06
N MET A 35 -1.15 1.84 -2.84
CA MET A 35 -1.09 1.18 -1.55
C MET A 35 0.08 0.20 -1.48
N ILE A 36 0.74 0.15 -0.32
CA ILE A 36 1.79 -0.83 -0.03
C ILE A 36 1.40 -1.59 1.23
N TRP A 37 0.74 -2.74 1.05
CA TRP A 37 0.24 -3.58 2.13
C TRP A 37 1.36 -4.45 2.68
N LEU A 38 1.71 -4.20 3.93
CA LEU A 38 2.65 -4.99 4.72
C LEU A 38 2.01 -6.29 5.23
N ALA A 39 0.69 -6.30 5.39
CA ALA A 39 -0.08 -7.48 5.76
C ALA A 39 -1.47 -7.49 5.15
N ALA A 40 -1.99 -8.69 4.96
CA ALA A 40 -3.40 -8.96 4.63
C ALA A 40 -3.90 -10.06 5.58
N TYR A 41 -4.58 -9.67 6.65
CA TYR A 41 -5.11 -10.59 7.66
C TYR A 41 -6.50 -11.10 7.29
N GLY A 42 -6.79 -12.36 7.63
CA GLY A 42 -8.15 -12.92 7.55
C GLY A 42 -8.76 -13.01 6.15
N GLY A 43 -7.95 -12.86 5.09
CA GLY A 43 -8.44 -12.86 3.71
C GLY A 43 -8.79 -11.47 3.16
N ALA A 44 -8.36 -10.38 3.82
CA ALA A 44 -8.43 -9.04 3.24
C ALA A 44 -7.78 -9.02 1.84
N GLY A 45 -8.45 -8.39 0.88
CA GLY A 45 -8.05 -8.37 -0.52
C GLY A 45 -8.02 -6.95 -1.08
N PRO A 46 -7.02 -6.60 -1.91
CA PRO A 46 -6.91 -5.28 -2.50
C PRO A 46 -7.93 -5.07 -3.62
N ILE A 47 -8.13 -3.82 -4.01
CA ILE A 47 -8.85 -3.46 -5.24
C ILE A 47 -8.15 -4.09 -6.45
N SER A 48 -8.92 -4.80 -7.27
CA SER A 48 -8.41 -5.48 -8.46
C SER A 48 -9.50 -5.66 -9.50
N SER A 49 -9.23 -5.29 -10.77
CA SER A 49 -10.16 -5.53 -11.88
C SER A 49 -10.35 -7.01 -12.20
N THR A 50 -9.38 -7.87 -11.87
CA THR A 50 -9.38 -9.29 -12.28
C THR A 50 -9.37 -10.26 -11.11
N GLY A 51 -9.20 -9.75 -9.88
CA GLY A 51 -8.94 -10.56 -8.69
C GLY A 51 -7.56 -11.27 -8.70
N LYS A 52 -6.71 -11.00 -9.70
CA LYS A 52 -5.39 -11.62 -9.85
C LYS A 52 -4.29 -10.57 -9.84
N ALA A 53 -3.13 -10.97 -9.33
CA ALA A 53 -1.94 -10.14 -9.40
C ALA A 53 -1.52 -9.97 -10.87
N ILE A 54 -1.21 -8.73 -11.26
CA ILE A 54 -0.71 -8.39 -12.60
C ILE A 54 0.81 -8.56 -12.70
N ALA A 55 1.52 -8.55 -11.56
CA ALA A 55 2.95 -8.78 -11.47
C ALA A 55 3.34 -9.25 -10.06
N THR A 56 4.57 -9.74 -9.94
CA THR A 56 5.25 -9.90 -8.65
C THR A 56 6.50 -9.03 -8.66
N VAL A 57 6.66 -8.18 -7.65
CA VAL A 57 7.69 -7.13 -7.57
C VAL A 57 8.50 -7.33 -6.30
N THR A 58 9.83 -7.33 -6.42
CA THR A 58 10.72 -7.44 -5.26
C THR A 58 11.31 -6.08 -4.94
N VAL A 59 11.17 -5.64 -3.69
CA VAL A 59 11.74 -4.39 -3.16
C VAL A 59 12.58 -4.73 -1.92
N GLY A 60 13.89 -4.64 -2.06
CA GLY A 60 14.81 -5.14 -1.04
C GLY A 60 14.70 -6.66 -0.93
N THR A 61 14.46 -7.17 0.27
CA THR A 61 14.24 -8.61 0.54
C THR A 61 12.76 -9.02 0.52
N ASN A 62 11.85 -8.05 0.30
CA ASN A 62 10.41 -8.27 0.38
C ASN A 62 9.82 -8.44 -1.02
N SER A 63 8.96 -9.44 -1.19
CA SER A 63 8.24 -9.72 -2.43
C SER A 63 6.77 -9.33 -2.29
N PHE A 64 6.25 -8.61 -3.27
CA PHE A 64 4.90 -8.07 -3.33
C PHE A 64 4.17 -8.53 -4.58
N LYS A 65 2.94 -8.99 -4.43
CA LYS A 65 2.00 -9.16 -5.55
C LYS A 65 1.39 -7.81 -5.87
N LEU A 66 1.52 -7.35 -7.11
CA LEU A 66 0.92 -6.10 -7.56
C LEU A 66 -0.47 -6.37 -8.12
N TYR A 67 -1.45 -5.60 -7.64
CA TYR A 67 -2.82 -5.58 -8.12
C TYR A 67 -3.14 -4.20 -8.70
N LYS A 68 -4.13 -4.15 -9.59
CA LYS A 68 -4.61 -2.92 -10.21
C LYS A 68 -6.13 -2.98 -10.38
N GLY A 69 -6.82 -1.91 -10.03
CA GLY A 69 -8.24 -1.74 -10.33
C GLY A 69 -8.74 -0.31 -10.12
N PRO A 70 -9.94 0.02 -10.60
CA PRO A 70 -10.53 1.34 -10.40
C PRO A 70 -11.23 1.47 -9.04
N ASN A 71 -11.18 2.66 -8.45
CA ASN A 71 -12.03 3.11 -7.35
C ASN A 71 -12.64 4.47 -7.71
N GLY A 72 -13.87 4.47 -8.22
CA GLY A 72 -14.44 5.66 -8.86
C GLY A 72 -13.60 6.11 -10.06
N SER A 73 -13.14 7.36 -10.04
CA SER A 73 -12.24 7.92 -11.07
C SER A 73 -10.76 7.65 -10.82
N THR A 74 -10.40 7.06 -9.68
CA THR A 74 -9.02 6.82 -9.26
C THR A 74 -8.54 5.46 -9.73
N THR A 75 -7.32 5.38 -10.27
CA THR A 75 -6.66 4.08 -10.53
C THR A 75 -5.87 3.67 -9.30
N VAL A 76 -6.20 2.52 -8.72
CA VAL A 76 -5.55 1.98 -7.53
C VAL A 76 -4.53 0.93 -7.93
N PHE A 77 -3.31 1.08 -7.44
CA PHE A 77 -2.24 0.08 -7.48
C PHE A 77 -1.95 -0.41 -6.05
N SER A 78 -2.10 -1.70 -5.79
CA SER A 78 -1.84 -2.25 -4.46
C SER A 78 -0.70 -3.27 -4.53
N PHE A 79 0.41 -2.98 -3.87
CA PHE A 79 1.50 -3.92 -3.63
C PHE A 79 1.21 -4.68 -2.35
N VAL A 80 0.81 -5.96 -2.46
CA VAL A 80 0.51 -6.79 -1.30
C VAL A 80 1.66 -7.73 -0.99
N ALA A 81 2.26 -7.59 0.19
CA ALA A 81 3.37 -8.42 0.63
C ALA A 81 2.97 -9.90 0.61
N THR A 82 3.84 -10.75 0.06
CA THR A 82 3.63 -12.21 -0.02
C THR A 82 3.70 -12.90 1.34
N LYS A 83 4.27 -12.24 2.33
CA LYS A 83 4.32 -12.63 3.74
C LYS A 83 4.09 -11.39 4.58
N THR A 84 3.44 -11.53 5.74
CA THR A 84 3.25 -10.44 6.70
C THR A 84 4.60 -9.84 7.13
N ILE A 85 4.70 -8.52 7.07
CA ILE A 85 5.89 -7.75 7.48
C ILE A 85 5.52 -6.81 8.63
N THR A 86 5.94 -7.13 9.85
CA THR A 86 5.65 -6.29 11.04
C THR A 86 6.74 -5.26 11.35
N ASN A 87 7.91 -5.38 10.74
CA ASN A 87 9.01 -4.42 10.82
C ASN A 87 9.54 -4.17 9.41
N PHE A 88 9.22 -3.01 8.86
CA PHE A 88 9.47 -2.67 7.47
C PHE A 88 10.38 -1.44 7.36
N SER A 89 11.33 -1.51 6.44
CA SER A 89 12.17 -0.39 6.02
C SER A 89 12.43 -0.51 4.53
N ALA A 90 12.02 0.50 3.78
CA ALA A 90 12.30 0.58 2.35
C ALA A 90 12.36 2.03 1.88
N ASP A 91 12.88 2.21 0.68
CA ASP A 91 12.74 3.45 -0.06
C ASP A 91 11.42 3.43 -0.84
N LEU A 92 10.58 4.43 -0.60
CA LEU A 92 9.28 4.59 -1.26
C LEU A 92 9.45 4.78 -2.78
N GLN A 93 10.51 5.47 -3.20
CA GLN A 93 10.79 5.75 -4.61
C GLN A 93 10.88 4.45 -5.44
N LYS A 94 11.30 3.32 -4.84
CA LYS A 94 11.37 2.04 -5.55
C LYS A 94 10.01 1.55 -6.06
N PHE A 95 8.94 1.81 -5.31
CA PHE A 95 7.58 1.44 -5.72
C PHE A 95 7.09 2.35 -6.84
N LEU A 96 7.24 3.67 -6.68
CA LEU A 96 6.83 4.67 -7.68
C LEU A 96 7.60 4.50 -8.99
N SER A 97 8.92 4.33 -8.92
CA SER A 97 9.79 4.06 -10.08
C SER A 97 9.36 2.79 -10.83
N TYR A 98 8.95 1.73 -10.11
CA TYR A 98 8.42 0.53 -10.76
C TYR A 98 7.13 0.84 -11.54
N LEU A 99 6.19 1.57 -10.93
CA LEU A 99 4.93 1.92 -11.57
C LEU A 99 5.14 2.83 -12.79
N ILE A 100 6.04 3.81 -12.68
CA ILE A 100 6.39 4.70 -13.80
C ILE A 100 6.93 3.88 -14.97
N LYS A 101 7.89 2.99 -14.70
CA LYS A 101 8.57 2.21 -15.74
C LYS A 101 7.68 1.13 -16.37
N ASN A 102 6.81 0.48 -15.58
CA ASN A 102 6.16 -0.76 -16.01
C ASN A 102 4.63 -0.67 -16.10
N GLN A 103 4.01 0.33 -15.47
CA GLN A 103 2.55 0.41 -15.31
C GLN A 103 1.94 1.73 -15.79
N GLY A 104 2.76 2.63 -16.35
CA GLY A 104 2.32 3.87 -16.97
C GLY A 104 1.91 4.97 -15.99
N LEU A 105 2.35 4.91 -14.72
CA LEU A 105 2.20 6.04 -13.80
C LEU A 105 3.00 7.23 -14.36
N PRO A 106 2.41 8.40 -14.63
CA PRO A 106 3.17 9.54 -15.16
C PRO A 106 4.17 10.05 -14.13
N SER A 107 5.43 10.23 -14.53
CA SER A 107 6.49 10.74 -13.63
C SER A 107 6.32 12.23 -13.25
N THR A 108 5.36 12.91 -13.86
CA THR A 108 5.02 14.32 -13.61
C THR A 108 3.94 14.50 -12.53
N GLN A 109 3.44 13.40 -11.96
CA GLN A 109 2.45 13.43 -10.90
C GLN A 109 3.03 14.03 -9.60
N TYR A 110 2.24 14.83 -8.92
CA TYR A 110 2.51 15.30 -7.57
C TYR A 110 2.07 14.23 -6.56
N LEU A 111 2.94 13.87 -5.61
CA LEU A 111 2.52 13.15 -4.41
C LEU A 111 1.83 14.14 -3.47
N ILE A 112 0.52 13.98 -3.28
CA ILE A 112 -0.31 14.92 -2.52
C ILE A 112 -0.68 14.40 -1.13
N THR A 113 -0.66 13.08 -0.94
CA THR A 113 -0.94 12.44 0.34
C THR A 113 0.02 11.28 0.57
N LEU A 114 0.50 11.14 1.80
CA LEU A 114 1.26 10.00 2.26
C LEU A 114 0.82 9.61 3.67
N GLU A 115 0.17 8.45 3.77
CA GLU A 115 -0.45 7.94 4.98
C GLU A 115 0.08 6.52 5.28
N ALA A 116 -0.14 6.07 6.52
CA ALA A 116 0.10 4.70 6.92
C ALA A 116 -0.86 4.32 8.05
N GLY A 117 -1.47 3.15 7.94
CA GLY A 117 -2.56 2.74 8.82
C GLY A 117 -2.97 1.30 8.63
N THR A 118 -4.24 1.04 8.93
CA THR A 118 -4.90 -0.27 8.81
C THR A 118 -6.34 -0.03 8.37
N GLU A 119 -6.83 -0.82 7.42
CA GLU A 119 -8.24 -0.81 7.03
C GLU A 119 -8.93 -2.06 7.62
N PRO A 120 -9.74 -1.92 8.69
CA PRO A 120 -10.49 -3.04 9.25
C PRO A 120 -11.80 -3.28 8.46
N PHE A 121 -12.06 -4.54 8.13
CA PHE A 121 -13.30 -4.97 7.47
C PHE A 121 -14.25 -5.64 8.47
N VAL A 122 -13.75 -6.61 9.24
CA VAL A 122 -14.52 -7.38 10.23
C VAL A 122 -13.61 -7.74 11.41
N GLY A 123 -14.11 -7.64 12.64
CA GLY A 123 -13.39 -8.13 13.81
C GLY A 123 -13.97 -7.65 15.12
N THR A 124 -13.52 -8.26 16.21
CA THR A 124 -13.85 -7.84 17.59
C THR A 124 -12.58 -7.81 18.43
N ASN A 125 -12.48 -6.83 19.33
CA ASN A 125 -11.35 -6.67 20.27
C ASN A 125 -9.96 -6.65 19.60
N ALA A 126 -9.89 -6.23 18.34
CA ALA A 126 -8.65 -6.14 17.59
C ALA A 126 -7.89 -4.87 17.99
N LYS A 127 -6.58 -4.99 18.22
CA LYS A 127 -5.70 -3.86 18.56
C LYS A 127 -4.45 -3.90 17.70
N MET A 128 -4.25 -2.86 16.91
CA MET A 128 -2.97 -2.56 16.29
C MET A 128 -2.20 -1.57 17.15
N ALA A 129 -0.91 -1.81 17.38
CA ALA A 129 -0.03 -0.89 18.08
C ALA A 129 1.18 -0.55 17.20
N VAL A 130 1.35 0.74 16.89
CA VAL A 130 2.50 1.23 16.13
C VAL A 130 3.61 1.62 17.10
N SER A 131 4.75 0.94 17.00
CA SER A 131 5.91 1.21 17.87
C SER A 131 6.88 2.22 17.24
N SER A 132 6.94 2.27 15.91
CA SER A 132 7.69 3.30 15.19
C SER A 132 7.11 3.53 13.81
N PHE A 133 7.03 4.79 13.38
CA PHE A 133 6.70 5.16 12.01
C PHE A 133 7.56 6.36 11.61
N SER A 134 8.08 6.33 10.39
CA SER A 134 8.72 7.50 9.78
C SER A 134 8.62 7.43 8.26
N ALA A 135 8.27 8.55 7.63
CA ALA A 135 8.38 8.73 6.20
C ALA A 135 8.90 10.14 5.91
N ALA A 136 9.67 10.26 4.84
CA ALA A 136 10.26 11.51 4.39
C ALA A 136 10.27 11.52 2.86
N VAL A 137 9.95 12.69 2.30
CA VAL A 137 10.11 13.02 0.88
C VAL A 137 11.29 13.98 0.82
N ASN A 138 12.36 13.57 0.14
CA ASN A 138 13.64 14.28 0.09
C ASN A 138 14.04 14.57 -1.35
#